data_AF-A0A1D8P7G8-F1
#
_entry.id   AF-A0A1D8P7G8-F1
#
_cell.length_a   1.000
_cell.length_b   1.000
_cell.length_c   1.000
_cell.angle_alpha   90.00
_cell.angle_beta   90.00
_cell.angle_gamma   90.00
#
_symmetry.space_group_name_H-M   'P 1'
#
loop_
_entity.id
_entity.type
_entity.pdbx_description
1 polymer ?
#
loop_
_entity_poly.entity_id
_entity_poly.type
_entity_poly.pdbx_seq_one_letter_code
_entity_poly.pdbx_strand_id
1 'polypeptide(L)'
;MAGIYIHIPFCKQACHYCDFHFSTSLKRKSEMIQAIADELVLRKNEITEVVETIYFGGGTPSLLTIEEIRFLIHTIYNNFKVTINPEISLEANPDDLTEIKIIELAKSPVNRLSIGIQSFFEDDLKSMNRAHTASESINCLSVATRHFENITVDLIYGIPNMSVEKWRENLKKTFDSGVKHISSYALTVEPKTALDSFIQNGKYPPIDETLASQHFDILVEETAKKGFVQYEISNFGKLDYFSKHNTSYWKGKSYLGVGPSAHSFNKNQRSWNVSNNQKYLKSIQQKIIPNEVEILSLSDKYNEYIMTGLRTVWGVSFNKIVDDFGEGYRNHLLTSKDKSINLNFLEVIAVDGDFILKTTEKGKFFADGIASELFVIDEN
;
A
#
# COMPACT_ATOMS: atom_id res chain seq x y z
N MET A 1 19.51 0.69 1.18
CA MET A 1 18.58 0.65 0.03
C MET A 1 17.33 1.39 0.45
N ALA A 2 16.80 2.25 -0.41
CA ALA A 2 15.67 3.11 -0.08
C ALA A 2 14.59 3.13 -1.18
N GLY A 3 13.39 3.54 -0.82
CA GLY A 3 12.31 3.85 -1.77
C GLY A 3 12.07 5.35 -1.92
N ILE A 4 11.51 5.76 -3.04
CA ILE A 4 10.90 7.08 -3.22
C ILE A 4 9.42 6.90 -3.51
N TYR A 5 8.58 7.55 -2.71
CA TYR A 5 7.13 7.60 -2.91
C TYR A 5 6.75 9.01 -3.38
N ILE A 6 5.95 9.10 -4.44
CA ILE A 6 5.44 10.36 -4.97
C ILE A 6 3.93 10.36 -4.82
N HIS A 7 3.42 11.26 -3.99
CA HIS A 7 1.99 11.44 -3.80
C HIS A 7 1.41 12.41 -4.83
N ILE A 8 0.58 11.89 -5.74
CA ILE A 8 -0.14 12.67 -6.75
C ILE A 8 -1.58 12.94 -6.27
N PRO A 9 -1.92 14.15 -5.79
CA PRO A 9 -3.15 14.41 -5.04
C PRO A 9 -4.34 14.72 -5.94
N PHE A 10 -4.48 14.02 -7.06
CA PHE A 10 -5.54 14.29 -8.05
C PHE A 10 -6.34 13.03 -8.33
N CYS A 11 -7.66 13.13 -8.27
CA CYS A 11 -8.58 12.07 -8.68
C CYS A 11 -9.59 12.65 -9.66
N LYS A 12 -10.14 11.83 -10.55
CA LYS A 12 -11.27 12.24 -11.39
C LYS A 12 -12.57 12.26 -10.61
N GLN A 13 -12.69 11.37 -9.63
CA GLN A 13 -13.88 11.17 -8.81
C GLN A 13 -13.50 10.82 -7.37
N ALA A 14 -14.33 11.27 -6.42
CA ALA A 14 -14.19 10.93 -5.01
C ALA A 14 -14.89 9.61 -4.71
N CYS A 15 -14.13 8.54 -4.43
CA CYS A 15 -14.70 7.26 -4.01
C CYS A 15 -15.27 7.39 -2.58
N HIS A 16 -16.40 6.75 -2.30
CA HIS A 16 -17.09 6.95 -1.02
C HIS A 16 -16.28 6.50 0.21
N TYR A 17 -15.46 5.46 0.06
CA TYR A 17 -14.66 4.86 1.12
C TYR A 17 -13.27 5.49 1.30
N CYS A 18 -12.82 6.30 0.34
CA CYS A 18 -11.41 6.72 0.27
C CYS A 18 -11.11 7.80 1.30
N ASP A 19 -10.11 7.53 2.14
CA ASP A 19 -9.59 8.42 3.19
C ASP A 19 -8.26 9.11 2.79
N PHE A 20 -7.67 8.72 1.66
CA PHE A 20 -6.46 9.36 1.14
C PHE A 20 -6.68 10.84 0.84
N HIS A 21 -5.60 11.61 0.91
CA HIS A 21 -5.60 13.02 0.54
C HIS A 21 -5.66 13.17 -1.00
N PHE A 22 -6.71 13.81 -1.52
CA PHE A 22 -6.83 14.07 -2.95
C PHE A 22 -7.61 15.36 -3.26
N SER A 23 -7.62 15.74 -4.54
CA SER A 23 -8.45 16.79 -5.10
C SER A 23 -9.07 16.34 -6.41
N THR A 24 -10.35 16.63 -6.62
CA THR A 24 -11.02 16.42 -7.92
C THR A 24 -10.78 17.56 -8.91
N SER A 25 -10.03 18.59 -8.51
CA SER A 25 -9.70 19.75 -9.33
C SER A 25 -8.28 19.66 -9.89
N LEU A 26 -8.15 19.63 -11.21
CA LEU A 26 -6.85 19.60 -11.90
C LEU A 26 -6.26 21.00 -12.16
N LYS A 27 -6.90 22.09 -11.71
CA LYS A 27 -6.53 23.47 -12.07
C LYS A 27 -5.07 23.82 -11.79
N ARG A 28 -4.46 23.25 -10.75
CA ARG A 28 -3.07 23.51 -10.33
C ARG A 28 -2.16 22.30 -10.53
N LYS A 29 -2.51 21.39 -11.46
CA LYS A 29 -1.75 20.16 -11.68
C LYS A 29 -0.28 20.43 -12.03
N SER A 30 -0.03 21.30 -13.01
CA SER A 30 1.34 21.63 -13.42
C SER A 30 2.15 22.28 -12.31
N GLU A 31 1.56 23.19 -11.53
CA GLU A 31 2.21 23.78 -10.34
C GLU A 31 2.55 22.72 -9.29
N MET A 32 1.66 21.75 -9.06
CA MET A 32 1.88 20.66 -8.12
C MET A 32 3.03 19.76 -8.56
N ILE A 33 3.10 19.39 -9.84
CA ILE A 33 4.17 18.54 -10.37
C ILE A 33 5.52 19.24 -10.27
N GLN A 34 5.57 20.55 -10.57
CA GLN A 34 6.78 21.33 -10.38
C GLN A 34 7.19 21.38 -8.89
N ALA A 35 6.24 21.63 -7.97
CA ALA A 35 6.53 21.64 -6.55
C ALA A 35 7.05 20.30 -6.03
N ILE A 36 6.50 19.17 -6.50
CA ILE A 36 7.00 17.83 -6.16
C ILE A 36 8.45 17.65 -6.65
N ALA A 37 8.76 18.11 -7.87
CA ALA A 37 10.12 18.08 -8.40
C ALA A 37 11.08 18.98 -7.58
N ASP A 38 10.63 20.16 -7.17
CA ASP A 38 11.40 21.07 -6.33
C ASP A 38 11.64 20.44 -4.95
N GLU A 39 10.64 19.77 -4.36
CA GLU A 39 10.79 19.04 -3.11
C GLU A 39 11.85 17.92 -3.22
N LEU A 40 11.84 17.13 -4.30
CA LEU A 40 12.85 16.10 -4.55
C LEU A 40 14.27 16.69 -4.52
N VAL A 41 14.45 17.88 -5.10
CA VAL A 41 15.75 18.58 -5.11
C VAL A 41 16.10 19.10 -3.71
N LEU A 42 15.15 19.68 -2.98
CA LEU A 42 15.37 20.20 -1.63
C LEU A 42 15.76 19.10 -0.64
N ARG A 43 15.14 17.91 -0.78
CA ARG A 43 15.28 16.78 0.15
C ARG A 43 16.29 15.73 -0.31
N LYS A 44 17.05 15.97 -1.38
CA LYS A 44 17.97 14.99 -1.98
C LYS A 44 19.04 14.42 -1.05
N ASN A 45 19.39 15.14 0.01
CA ASN A 45 20.40 14.71 0.97
C ASN A 45 19.82 13.87 2.13
N GLU A 46 18.49 13.72 2.23
CA GLU A 46 17.85 12.93 3.28
C GLU A 46 18.01 11.41 3.05
N ILE A 47 18.19 11.00 1.80
CA ILE A 47 18.46 9.60 1.41
C ILE A 47 19.88 9.53 0.86
N THR A 48 20.74 8.77 1.53
CA THR A 48 22.13 8.55 1.09
C THR A 48 22.31 7.17 0.46
N GLU A 49 21.39 6.26 0.74
CA GLU A 49 21.34 4.92 0.17
C GLU A 49 20.94 4.92 -1.30
N VAL A 50 21.29 3.82 -1.99
CA VAL A 50 20.81 3.56 -3.34
C VAL A 50 19.29 3.35 -3.34
N VAL A 51 18.59 4.10 -4.19
CA VAL A 51 17.16 3.98 -4.45
C VAL A 51 16.88 2.75 -5.29
N GLU A 52 16.04 1.85 -4.78
CA GLU A 52 15.64 0.61 -5.46
C GLU A 52 14.25 0.68 -6.07
N THR A 53 13.39 1.56 -5.52
CA THR A 53 11.98 1.62 -5.89
C THR A 53 11.54 3.07 -6.01
N ILE A 54 10.72 3.34 -7.03
CA ILE A 54 10.04 4.62 -7.25
C ILE A 54 8.57 4.29 -7.41
N TYR A 55 7.71 4.88 -6.58
CA TYR A 55 6.30 4.56 -6.56
C TYR A 55 5.48 5.83 -6.68
N PHE A 56 4.68 5.90 -7.73
CA PHE A 56 3.71 6.94 -7.91
C PHE A 56 2.38 6.44 -7.35
N GLY A 57 1.87 7.09 -6.31
CA GLY A 57 0.58 6.77 -5.69
C GLY A 57 -0.20 8.00 -5.23
N GLY A 58 -1.19 7.78 -4.37
CA GLY A 58 -1.95 8.84 -3.72
C GLY A 58 -3.39 8.92 -4.23
N GLY A 59 -3.70 9.97 -4.98
CA GLY A 59 -4.98 10.06 -5.69
C GLY A 59 -5.00 9.13 -6.89
N THR A 60 -4.62 9.62 -8.07
CA THR A 60 -4.61 8.85 -9.31
C THR A 60 -3.47 9.31 -10.21
N PRO A 61 -2.27 8.72 -10.05
CA PRO A 61 -1.09 9.05 -10.86
C PRO A 61 -1.26 8.87 -12.37
N SER A 62 -2.11 7.94 -12.82
CA SER A 62 -2.42 7.77 -14.25
C SER A 62 -3.06 9.00 -14.93
N LEU A 63 -3.51 10.00 -14.18
CA LEU A 63 -3.92 11.32 -14.71
C LEU A 63 -2.76 12.20 -15.19
N LEU A 64 -1.52 11.86 -14.81
CA LEU A 64 -0.32 12.51 -15.31
C LEU A 64 -0.08 12.14 -16.77
N THR A 65 0.36 13.10 -17.57
CA THR A 65 0.88 12.84 -18.91
C THR A 65 2.21 12.08 -18.83
N ILE A 66 2.59 11.40 -19.91
CA ILE A 66 3.85 10.66 -19.97
C ILE A 66 5.05 11.57 -19.74
N GLU A 67 4.97 12.83 -20.21
CA GLU A 67 6.06 13.79 -20.04
C GLU A 67 6.16 14.32 -18.62
N GLU A 68 5.04 14.47 -17.92
CA GLU A 68 5.03 14.77 -16.48
C GLU A 68 5.64 13.62 -15.66
N ILE A 69 5.32 12.36 -15.99
CA ILE A 69 5.92 11.18 -15.37
C ILE A 69 7.43 11.14 -15.62
N ARG A 70 7.85 11.30 -16.88
CA ARG A 70 9.28 11.32 -17.25
C ARG A 70 10.04 12.46 -16.60
N PHE A 71 9.43 13.63 -16.47
CA PHE A 71 10.03 14.78 -15.78
C PHE A 71 10.35 14.45 -14.31
N LEU A 72 9.40 13.85 -13.59
CA LEU A 72 9.61 13.45 -12.20
C LEU A 72 10.66 12.33 -12.07
N ILE A 73 10.61 11.30 -12.93
CA ILE A 73 11.62 10.24 -12.95
C ILE A 73 13.00 10.84 -13.24
N HIS A 74 13.14 11.68 -14.26
CA HIS A 74 14.41 12.33 -14.59
C HIS A 74 14.95 13.19 -13.43
N THR A 75 14.06 13.90 -12.73
CA THR A 75 14.43 14.65 -11.53
C THR A 75 15.01 13.74 -10.45
N ILE A 76 14.44 12.55 -10.25
CA ILE A 76 14.99 11.56 -9.32
C ILE A 76 16.39 11.11 -9.77
N TYR A 77 16.55 10.66 -11.02
CA TYR A 77 17.83 10.18 -11.54
C TYR A 77 18.95 11.23 -11.47
N ASN A 78 18.62 12.53 -11.58
CA ASN A 78 19.59 13.62 -11.48
C ASN A 78 20.02 13.93 -10.05
N ASN A 79 19.23 13.56 -9.03
CA ASN A 79 19.46 13.98 -7.65
C ASN A 79 19.76 12.80 -6.70
N PHE A 80 19.43 11.57 -7.08
CA PHE A 80 19.58 10.38 -6.26
C PHE A 80 20.38 9.29 -6.99
N LYS A 81 21.07 8.45 -6.23
CA LYS A 81 21.70 7.24 -6.76
C LYS A 81 20.63 6.16 -6.92
N VAL A 82 20.23 5.87 -8.16
CA VAL A 82 19.24 4.83 -8.47
C VAL A 82 19.96 3.55 -8.90
N THR A 83 19.46 2.39 -8.48
CA THR A 83 19.98 1.09 -8.96
C THR A 83 19.75 0.93 -10.46
N ILE A 84 20.46 -0.02 -11.09
CA ILE A 84 20.37 -0.25 -12.54
C ILE A 84 18.98 -0.72 -13.00
N ASN A 85 18.30 -1.52 -12.16
CA ASN A 85 16.98 -2.11 -12.47
C ASN A 85 15.99 -1.81 -11.32
N PRO A 86 15.57 -0.55 -11.13
CA PRO A 86 14.63 -0.19 -10.08
C PRO A 86 13.22 -0.71 -10.42
N GLU A 87 12.42 -1.02 -9.39
CA GLU A 87 10.97 -1.16 -9.59
C GLU A 87 10.37 0.25 -9.68
N ILE A 88 9.72 0.57 -10.80
CA ILE A 88 9.02 1.85 -11.00
C ILE A 88 7.53 1.55 -11.20
N SER A 89 6.76 1.84 -10.16
CA SER A 89 5.34 1.51 -10.04
C SER A 89 4.46 2.74 -10.27
N LEU A 90 3.38 2.58 -11.02
CA LEU A 90 2.36 3.60 -11.23
C LEU A 90 0.98 3.06 -10.85
N GLU A 91 0.32 3.71 -9.89
CA GLU A 91 -1.10 3.48 -9.62
C GLU A 91 -1.98 4.07 -10.73
N ALA A 92 -3.02 3.32 -11.10
CA ALA A 92 -3.90 3.67 -12.19
C ALA A 92 -5.34 3.18 -11.97
N ASN A 93 -6.29 3.89 -12.57
CA ASN A 93 -7.67 3.42 -12.69
C ASN A 93 -7.97 2.97 -14.14
N PRO A 94 -8.92 2.04 -14.34
CA PRO A 94 -9.26 1.55 -15.68
C PRO A 94 -9.68 2.64 -16.67
N ASP A 95 -10.40 3.66 -16.22
CA ASP A 95 -10.92 4.73 -17.07
C ASP A 95 -9.86 5.75 -17.51
N ASP A 96 -8.68 5.74 -16.87
CA ASP A 96 -7.54 6.59 -17.20
C ASP A 96 -6.50 5.88 -18.10
N LEU A 97 -6.63 4.55 -18.24
CA LEU A 97 -5.73 3.69 -19.01
C LEU A 97 -6.32 3.34 -20.38
N THR A 98 -6.29 4.30 -21.30
CA THR A 98 -6.54 4.00 -22.72
C THR A 98 -5.44 3.11 -23.30
N GLU A 99 -5.72 2.40 -24.39
CA GLU A 99 -4.72 1.57 -25.07
C GLU A 99 -3.47 2.37 -25.46
N ILE A 100 -3.67 3.59 -25.97
CA ILE A 100 -2.57 4.52 -26.29
C ILE A 100 -1.73 4.82 -25.05
N LYS A 101 -2.37 5.16 -23.93
CA LYS A 101 -1.71 5.45 -22.65
C LYS A 101 -0.89 4.25 -22.16
N ILE A 102 -1.45 3.05 -22.21
CA ILE A 102 -0.78 1.80 -21.81
C ILE A 102 0.48 1.59 -22.67
N ILE A 103 0.38 1.74 -23.99
CA ILE A 103 1.50 1.58 -24.91
C ILE A 103 2.59 2.63 -24.63
N GLU A 104 2.22 3.88 -24.36
CA GLU A 104 3.18 4.93 -24.03
C GLU A 104 3.85 4.71 -22.67
N LEU A 105 3.10 4.25 -21.66
CA LEU A 105 3.63 3.87 -20.35
C LEU A 105 4.63 2.72 -20.47
N ALA A 106 4.33 1.70 -21.29
CA ALA A 106 5.23 0.57 -21.52
C ALA A 106 6.53 0.96 -22.26
N LYS A 107 6.53 2.12 -22.93
CA LYS A 107 7.73 2.76 -23.53
C LYS A 107 8.42 3.76 -22.60
N SER A 108 7.92 3.92 -21.38
CA SER A 108 8.53 4.74 -20.34
C SER A 108 9.35 3.86 -19.38
N PRO A 109 10.09 4.45 -18.41
CA PRO A 109 10.76 3.67 -17.39
C PRO A 109 9.83 2.94 -16.40
N VAL A 110 8.52 3.23 -16.39
CA VAL A 110 7.54 2.51 -15.57
C VAL A 110 7.52 1.04 -15.99
N ASN A 111 7.71 0.14 -15.04
CA ASN A 111 7.78 -1.30 -15.28
C ASN A 111 6.82 -2.12 -14.42
N ARG A 112 5.97 -1.44 -13.64
CA ARG A 112 4.88 -2.05 -12.87
C ARG A 112 3.64 -1.15 -12.87
N LEU A 113 2.47 -1.75 -13.02
CA LEU A 113 1.17 -1.09 -12.82
C LEU A 113 0.47 -1.63 -11.59
N SER A 114 -0.17 -0.75 -10.81
CA SER A 114 -1.20 -1.14 -9.83
C SER A 114 -2.54 -0.60 -10.29
N ILE A 115 -3.46 -1.50 -10.63
CA ILE A 115 -4.74 -1.12 -11.24
C ILE A 115 -5.86 -1.30 -10.23
N GLY A 116 -6.49 -0.18 -9.88
CA GLY A 116 -7.63 -0.09 -8.97
C GLY A 116 -8.91 -0.65 -9.56
N ILE A 117 -9.06 -1.98 -9.64
CA ILE A 117 -10.28 -2.61 -10.16
C ILE A 117 -11.39 -2.56 -9.13
N GLN A 118 -11.08 -2.91 -7.88
CA GLN A 118 -11.96 -3.01 -6.71
C GLN A 118 -13.02 -4.10 -6.82
N SER A 119 -13.81 -4.10 -7.90
CA SER A 119 -14.74 -5.17 -8.27
C SER A 119 -14.98 -5.16 -9.78
N PHE A 120 -15.25 -6.34 -10.35
CA PHE A 120 -15.68 -6.54 -11.72
C PHE A 120 -17.21 -6.46 -11.88
N PHE A 121 -17.94 -5.98 -10.87
CA PHE A 121 -19.39 -5.88 -10.88
C PHE A 121 -19.88 -4.44 -10.72
N GLU A 122 -20.82 -4.07 -11.58
CA GLU A 122 -21.28 -2.69 -11.76
C GLU A 122 -21.96 -2.08 -10.52
N ASP A 123 -22.72 -2.88 -9.79
CA ASP A 123 -23.39 -2.47 -8.56
C ASP A 123 -22.40 -2.19 -7.42
N ASP A 124 -21.32 -2.98 -7.29
CA ASP A 124 -20.25 -2.69 -6.31
C ASP A 124 -19.57 -1.36 -6.64
N LEU A 125 -19.18 -1.18 -7.91
CA LEU A 125 -18.52 0.03 -8.39
C LEU A 125 -19.37 1.28 -8.18
N LYS A 126 -20.67 1.20 -8.48
CA LYS A 126 -21.64 2.28 -8.23
C LYS A 126 -21.78 2.58 -6.74
N SER A 127 -21.87 1.55 -5.90
CA SER A 127 -22.00 1.72 -4.45
C SER A 127 -20.81 2.48 -3.85
N MET A 128 -19.61 2.24 -4.39
CA MET A 128 -18.36 2.90 -3.99
C MET A 128 -18.11 4.23 -4.70
N ASN A 129 -18.96 4.63 -5.64
CA ASN A 129 -18.77 5.79 -6.51
C ASN A 129 -17.44 5.75 -7.26
N ARG A 130 -17.14 4.63 -7.91
CA ARG A 130 -16.02 4.48 -8.84
C ARG A 130 -16.33 5.17 -10.17
N ALA A 131 -15.30 5.74 -10.80
CA ALA A 131 -15.43 6.44 -12.08
C ALA A 131 -15.54 5.47 -13.28
N HIS A 132 -14.98 4.28 -13.12
CA HIS A 132 -14.93 3.25 -14.15
C HIS A 132 -16.06 2.22 -14.00
N THR A 133 -16.38 1.54 -15.09
CA THR A 133 -17.39 0.47 -15.19
C THR A 133 -16.75 -0.92 -15.12
N ALA A 134 -17.59 -1.94 -14.91
CA ALA A 134 -17.14 -3.33 -14.98
C ALA A 134 -16.51 -3.68 -16.35
N SER A 135 -17.08 -3.12 -17.43
CA SER A 135 -16.57 -3.35 -18.79
C SER A 135 -15.21 -2.72 -19.04
N GLU A 136 -14.98 -1.50 -18.54
CA GLU A 136 -13.68 -0.81 -18.62
C GLU A 136 -12.61 -1.56 -17.82
N SER A 137 -12.97 -2.13 -16.67
CA SER A 137 -12.07 -2.98 -15.87
C SER A 137 -11.52 -4.15 -16.68
N ILE A 138 -12.41 -4.90 -17.33
CA ILE A 138 -12.06 -6.09 -18.13
C ILE A 138 -11.22 -5.68 -19.36
N ASN A 139 -11.65 -4.64 -20.07
CA ASN A 139 -10.97 -4.17 -21.28
C ASN A 139 -9.57 -3.62 -20.97
N CYS A 140 -9.46 -2.78 -19.94
CA CYS A 140 -8.18 -2.24 -19.47
C CYS A 140 -7.20 -3.38 -19.15
N LEU A 141 -7.64 -4.36 -18.37
CA LEU A 141 -6.78 -5.47 -17.96
C LEU A 141 -6.38 -6.35 -19.16
N SER A 142 -7.29 -6.60 -20.10
CA SER A 142 -6.98 -7.35 -21.33
C SER A 142 -5.91 -6.68 -22.20
N VAL A 143 -5.86 -5.35 -22.21
CA VAL A 143 -4.85 -4.59 -22.96
C VAL A 143 -3.55 -4.48 -22.15
N ALA A 144 -3.65 -4.13 -20.87
CA ALA A 144 -2.50 -3.92 -19.99
C ALA A 144 -1.60 -5.17 -19.92
N THR A 145 -2.17 -6.37 -19.80
CA THR A 145 -1.42 -7.64 -19.71
C THR A 145 -0.64 -8.00 -20.98
N ARG A 146 -0.92 -7.34 -22.12
CA ARG A 146 -0.15 -7.51 -23.37
C ARG A 146 1.13 -6.68 -23.37
N HIS A 147 1.20 -5.65 -22.51
CA HIS A 147 2.29 -4.67 -22.50
C HIS A 147 3.07 -4.66 -21.18
N PHE A 148 2.45 -5.08 -20.08
CA PHE A 148 3.05 -5.18 -18.76
C PHE A 148 2.94 -6.60 -18.23
N GLU A 149 4.08 -7.15 -17.81
CA GLU A 149 4.13 -8.44 -17.15
C GLU A 149 3.89 -8.32 -15.63
N ASN A 150 4.32 -7.21 -15.03
CA ASN A 150 4.19 -6.94 -13.60
C ASN A 150 2.99 -6.01 -13.35
N ILE A 151 1.82 -6.63 -13.17
CA ILE A 151 0.56 -5.93 -12.87
C ILE A 151 0.05 -6.43 -11.53
N THR A 152 -0.29 -5.47 -10.68
CA THR A 152 -1.13 -5.65 -9.49
C THR A 152 -2.57 -5.31 -9.85
N VAL A 153 -3.49 -6.17 -9.44
CA VAL A 153 -4.93 -5.86 -9.39
C VAL A 153 -5.30 -5.59 -7.94
N ASP A 154 -5.84 -4.40 -7.68
CA ASP A 154 -6.36 -4.03 -6.37
C ASP A 154 -7.85 -4.40 -6.30
N LEU A 155 -8.25 -5.16 -5.27
CA LEU A 155 -9.61 -5.61 -5.01
C LEU A 155 -10.08 -5.14 -3.63
N ILE A 156 -11.39 -4.98 -3.46
CA ILE A 156 -12.02 -4.74 -2.17
C ILE A 156 -13.02 -5.86 -1.88
N TYR A 157 -12.90 -6.48 -0.71
CA TYR A 157 -13.82 -7.49 -0.20
C TYR A 157 -14.60 -6.97 1.02
N GLY A 158 -15.62 -7.73 1.43
CA GLY A 158 -16.47 -7.34 2.57
C GLY A 158 -17.43 -6.19 2.24
N ILE A 159 -17.67 -5.92 0.96
CA ILE A 159 -18.68 -4.95 0.51
C ILE A 159 -20.07 -5.48 0.93
N PRO A 160 -20.91 -4.68 1.61
CA PRO A 160 -22.24 -5.10 2.00
C PRO A 160 -23.07 -5.66 0.83
N ASN A 161 -23.71 -6.79 1.09
CA ASN A 161 -24.52 -7.56 0.13
C ASN A 161 -23.73 -8.22 -1.01
N MET A 162 -22.39 -8.18 -1.04
CA MET A 162 -21.61 -9.02 -1.95
C MET A 162 -21.72 -10.48 -1.48
N SER A 163 -22.29 -11.34 -2.32
CA SER A 163 -22.38 -12.78 -2.00
C SER A 163 -21.04 -13.48 -2.19
N VAL A 164 -20.89 -14.64 -1.55
CA VAL A 164 -19.73 -15.52 -1.73
C VAL A 164 -19.50 -15.91 -3.19
N GLU A 165 -20.57 -16.18 -3.94
CA GLU A 165 -20.51 -16.53 -5.36
C GLU A 165 -19.97 -15.36 -6.19
N LYS A 166 -20.45 -14.15 -5.90
CA LYS A 166 -19.98 -12.91 -6.54
C LYS A 166 -18.51 -12.66 -6.23
N TRP A 167 -18.08 -12.88 -4.99
CA TRP A 167 -16.68 -12.76 -4.61
C TRP A 167 -15.79 -13.79 -5.31
N ARG A 168 -16.21 -15.05 -5.38
CA ARG A 168 -15.49 -16.10 -6.12
C ARG A 168 -15.38 -15.77 -7.61
N GLU A 169 -16.40 -15.19 -8.22
CA GLU A 169 -16.35 -14.75 -9.61
C GLU A 169 -15.42 -13.54 -9.83
N ASN A 170 -15.35 -12.59 -8.87
CA ASN A 170 -14.35 -11.52 -8.86
C ASN A 170 -12.92 -12.07 -8.90
N LEU A 171 -12.63 -13.04 -8.02
CA LEU A 171 -11.34 -13.72 -7.98
C LEU A 171 -11.06 -14.50 -9.26
N LYS A 172 -12.06 -15.22 -9.78
CA LYS A 172 -11.94 -15.97 -11.04
C LYS A 172 -11.54 -15.04 -12.19
N LYS A 173 -12.23 -13.91 -12.37
CA LYS A 173 -11.88 -12.91 -13.41
C LYS A 173 -10.47 -12.36 -13.23
N THR A 174 -10.05 -12.15 -11.98
CA THR A 174 -8.67 -11.74 -11.67
C THR A 174 -7.67 -12.80 -12.14
N PHE A 175 -7.87 -14.06 -11.79
CA PHE A 175 -6.95 -15.14 -12.19
C PHE A 175 -6.93 -15.38 -13.70
N ASP A 176 -8.09 -15.34 -14.35
CA ASP A 176 -8.23 -15.56 -15.80
C ASP A 176 -7.52 -14.48 -16.62
N SER A 177 -7.28 -13.30 -16.04
CA SER A 177 -6.51 -12.24 -16.69
C SER A 177 -4.99 -12.52 -16.76
N GLY A 178 -4.49 -13.49 -15.99
CA GLY A 178 -3.07 -13.86 -15.97
C GLY A 178 -2.17 -12.96 -15.13
N VAL A 179 -2.72 -12.05 -14.31
CA VAL A 179 -1.91 -11.21 -13.40
C VAL A 179 -1.13 -12.04 -12.38
N LYS A 180 -0.03 -11.47 -11.91
CA LYS A 180 0.94 -12.17 -11.04
C LYS A 180 1.01 -11.58 -9.63
N HIS A 181 0.27 -10.49 -9.38
CA HIS A 181 0.15 -9.86 -8.07
C HIS A 181 -1.28 -9.34 -7.85
N ILE A 182 -1.76 -9.45 -6.61
CA ILE A 182 -3.07 -8.98 -6.16
C ILE A 182 -2.85 -8.24 -4.84
N SER A 183 -3.38 -7.03 -4.73
CA SER A 183 -3.65 -6.41 -3.42
C SER A 183 -5.14 -6.53 -3.15
N SER A 184 -5.52 -6.93 -1.95
CA SER A 184 -6.93 -7.09 -1.60
C SER A 184 -7.17 -6.60 -0.19
N TYR A 185 -8.09 -5.64 -0.06
CA TYR A 185 -8.38 -4.93 1.18
C TYR A 185 -9.81 -5.19 1.63
N ALA A 186 -10.04 -5.30 2.94
CA ALA A 186 -11.39 -5.22 3.47
C ALA A 186 -11.94 -3.81 3.24
N LEU A 187 -13.24 -3.70 2.93
CA LEU A 187 -13.91 -2.41 2.99
C LEU A 187 -13.99 -1.95 4.46
N THR A 188 -13.21 -0.93 4.81
CA THR A 188 -13.24 -0.29 6.13
C THR A 188 -14.02 1.02 6.08
N VAL A 189 -14.45 1.49 7.26
CA VAL A 189 -15.16 2.76 7.41
C VAL A 189 -14.25 3.73 8.14
N GLU A 190 -13.62 4.62 7.39
CA GLU A 190 -12.73 5.63 7.97
C GLU A 190 -13.52 6.87 8.40
N PRO A 191 -13.21 7.46 9.57
CA PRO A 191 -13.89 8.65 10.05
C PRO A 191 -13.86 9.79 9.03
N LYS A 192 -14.98 10.52 8.90
CA LYS A 192 -15.12 11.70 8.01
C LYS A 192 -15.12 11.37 6.51
N THR A 193 -15.20 10.10 6.13
CA THR A 193 -15.47 9.72 4.73
C THR A 193 -16.96 9.86 4.39
N ALA A 194 -17.28 9.81 3.09
CA ALA A 194 -18.69 9.81 2.67
C ALA A 194 -19.39 8.52 3.12
N LEU A 195 -18.69 7.39 3.11
CA LEU A 195 -19.18 6.10 3.60
C LEU A 195 -19.56 6.17 5.09
N ASP A 196 -18.68 6.73 5.93
CA ASP A 196 -18.96 6.98 7.35
C ASP A 196 -20.27 7.77 7.54
N SER A 197 -20.42 8.87 6.79
CA SER A 197 -21.66 9.67 6.81
C SER A 197 -22.89 8.88 6.34
N PHE A 198 -22.77 8.03 5.32
CA PHE A 198 -23.90 7.26 4.82
C PHE A 198 -24.36 6.18 5.81
N ILE A 199 -23.43 5.51 6.48
CA ILE A 199 -23.73 4.51 7.51
C ILE A 199 -24.39 5.19 8.71
N GLN A 200 -23.81 6.28 9.22
CA GLN A 200 -24.38 7.04 10.34
C GLN A 200 -25.82 7.52 10.06
N ASN A 201 -26.12 7.86 8.80
CA ASN A 201 -27.44 8.32 8.37
C ASN A 201 -28.37 7.20 7.87
N GLY A 202 -27.98 5.92 7.98
CA GLY A 202 -28.77 4.77 7.54
C GLY A 202 -28.98 4.66 6.02
N LYS A 203 -28.18 5.37 5.21
CA LYS A 203 -28.20 5.33 3.74
C LYS A 203 -27.35 4.22 3.15
N TYR A 204 -26.47 3.63 3.96
CA TYR A 204 -25.64 2.48 3.59
C TYR A 204 -25.62 1.49 4.76
N PRO A 205 -25.58 0.16 4.51
CA PRO A 205 -25.54 -0.83 5.58
C PRO A 205 -24.24 -0.72 6.40
N PRO A 206 -24.25 -1.08 7.69
CA PRO A 206 -23.00 -1.26 8.43
C PRO A 206 -22.15 -2.36 7.79
N ILE A 207 -20.83 -2.30 8.00
CA ILE A 207 -19.92 -3.37 7.56
C ILE A 207 -20.18 -4.63 8.40
N ASP A 208 -20.20 -5.78 7.71
CA ASP A 208 -20.35 -7.09 8.33
C ASP A 208 -18.99 -7.78 8.43
N GLU A 209 -18.45 -7.84 9.65
CA GLU A 209 -17.18 -8.50 9.94
C GLU A 209 -17.20 -10.01 9.64
N THR A 210 -18.36 -10.66 9.78
CA THR A 210 -18.50 -12.09 9.47
C THR A 210 -18.38 -12.30 7.96
N LEU A 211 -19.02 -11.44 7.17
CA LEU A 211 -18.88 -11.45 5.71
C LEU A 211 -17.45 -11.14 5.27
N ALA A 212 -16.81 -10.14 5.88
CA ALA A 212 -15.42 -9.78 5.58
C ALA A 212 -14.45 -10.93 5.88
N SER A 213 -14.61 -11.59 7.05
CA SER A 213 -13.83 -12.78 7.41
C SER A 213 -14.06 -13.93 6.42
N GLN A 214 -15.31 -14.20 6.05
CA GLN A 214 -15.64 -15.24 5.08
C GLN A 214 -15.01 -14.97 3.71
N HIS A 215 -15.06 -13.72 3.23
CA HIS A 215 -14.42 -13.35 1.98
C HIS A 215 -12.88 -13.43 2.04
N PHE A 216 -12.28 -13.09 3.18
CA PHE A 216 -10.84 -13.23 3.40
C PHE A 216 -10.41 -14.70 3.35
N ASP A 217 -11.13 -15.61 4.01
CA ASP A 217 -10.82 -17.04 3.97
C ASP A 217 -10.88 -17.58 2.54
N ILE A 218 -11.90 -17.20 1.77
CA ILE A 218 -12.04 -17.56 0.35
C ILE A 218 -10.88 -17.00 -0.47
N LEU A 219 -10.47 -15.75 -0.23
CA LEU A 219 -9.35 -15.12 -0.92
C LEU A 219 -8.05 -15.90 -0.69
N VAL A 220 -7.74 -16.23 0.56
CA VAL A 220 -6.54 -17.00 0.92
C VAL A 220 -6.58 -18.39 0.29
N GLU A 221 -7.72 -19.08 0.36
CA GLU A 221 -7.92 -20.41 -0.22
C GLU A 221 -7.72 -20.39 -1.75
N GLU A 222 -8.39 -19.49 -2.46
CA GLU A 222 -8.37 -19.45 -3.92
C GLU A 222 -7.02 -18.96 -4.47
N THR A 223 -6.39 -17.98 -3.83
CA THR A 223 -5.05 -17.52 -4.23
C THR A 223 -4.00 -18.62 -4.02
N ALA A 224 -4.08 -19.39 -2.93
CA ALA A 224 -3.21 -20.52 -2.68
C ALA A 224 -3.38 -21.63 -3.75
N LYS A 225 -4.62 -21.98 -4.12
CA LYS A 225 -4.90 -22.93 -5.23
C LYS A 225 -4.28 -22.48 -6.56
N LYS A 226 -4.20 -21.17 -6.78
CA LYS A 226 -3.56 -20.59 -7.96
C LYS A 226 -2.05 -20.42 -7.79
N GLY A 227 -1.46 -20.78 -6.66
CA GLY A 227 -0.02 -20.71 -6.38
C GLY A 227 0.47 -19.28 -6.15
N PHE A 228 -0.35 -18.41 -5.57
CA PHE A 228 0.09 -17.13 -5.03
C PHE A 228 0.55 -17.33 -3.58
N VAL A 229 1.54 -16.57 -3.18
CA VAL A 229 1.99 -16.47 -1.79
C VAL A 229 1.39 -15.20 -1.21
N GLN A 230 0.63 -15.33 -0.13
CA GLN A 230 0.24 -14.21 0.73
C GLN A 230 1.46 -13.77 1.54
N TYR A 231 2.27 -12.88 0.98
CA TYR A 231 3.53 -12.45 1.60
C TYR A 231 3.31 -11.35 2.63
N GLU A 232 2.17 -10.66 2.55
CA GLU A 232 1.63 -9.76 3.57
C GLU A 232 0.09 -9.91 3.58
N ILE A 233 -0.59 -9.57 4.68
CA ILE A 233 -2.05 -9.76 4.87
C ILE A 233 -2.89 -9.37 3.65
N SER A 234 -2.65 -8.18 3.12
CA SER A 234 -3.39 -7.63 1.99
C SER A 234 -2.71 -7.88 0.65
N ASN A 235 -1.51 -8.46 0.61
CA ASN A 235 -0.73 -8.61 -0.61
C ASN A 235 -0.38 -10.06 -0.95
N PHE A 236 -0.72 -10.45 -2.18
CA PHE A 236 -0.55 -11.78 -2.73
C PHE A 236 0.26 -11.68 -4.01
N GLY A 237 1.28 -12.53 -4.18
CA GLY A 237 2.07 -12.51 -5.40
C GLY A 237 2.65 -13.86 -5.78
N LYS A 238 3.08 -13.99 -7.03
CA LYS A 238 4.05 -15.01 -7.42
C LYS A 238 5.42 -14.67 -6.83
N LEU A 239 6.28 -15.68 -6.61
CA LEU A 239 7.54 -15.53 -5.88
C LEU A 239 8.42 -14.37 -6.37
N ASP A 240 8.45 -14.13 -7.70
CA ASP A 240 9.24 -13.06 -8.32
C ASP A 240 8.45 -11.76 -8.58
N TYR A 241 7.20 -11.67 -8.13
CA TYR A 241 6.28 -10.55 -8.41
C TYR A 241 5.77 -9.84 -7.15
N PHE A 242 6.38 -10.10 -5.99
CA PHE A 242 6.12 -9.30 -4.80
C PHE A 242 6.47 -7.83 -5.07
N SER A 243 5.63 -6.90 -4.59
CA SER A 243 5.94 -5.47 -4.65
C SER A 243 7.20 -5.18 -3.88
N LYS A 244 8.28 -4.81 -4.57
CA LYS A 244 9.54 -4.43 -3.92
C LYS A 244 9.31 -3.18 -3.09
N HIS A 245 8.48 -2.25 -3.57
CA HIS A 245 8.14 -1.03 -2.85
C HIS A 245 7.34 -1.34 -1.58
N ASN A 246 6.23 -2.09 -1.66
CA ASN A 246 5.45 -2.43 -0.47
C ASN A 246 6.27 -3.28 0.50
N THR A 247 7.03 -4.26 0.00
CA THR A 247 7.95 -5.07 0.81
C THR A 247 8.98 -4.21 1.55
N SER A 248 9.38 -3.06 1.00
CA SER A 248 10.32 -2.16 1.66
C SER A 248 9.72 -1.55 2.93
N TYR A 249 8.43 -1.18 2.92
CA TYR A 249 7.71 -0.73 4.11
C TYR A 249 7.67 -1.82 5.18
N TRP A 250 7.26 -3.02 4.79
CA TRP A 250 7.11 -4.15 5.73
C TRP A 250 8.43 -4.69 6.28
N LYS A 251 9.56 -4.34 5.66
CA LYS A 251 10.91 -4.69 6.13
C LYS A 251 11.62 -3.53 6.83
N GLY A 252 10.93 -2.42 7.11
CA GLY A 252 11.50 -1.25 7.77
C GLY A 252 12.65 -0.61 6.98
N LYS A 253 12.61 -0.70 5.63
CA LYS A 253 13.57 0.03 4.79
C LYS A 253 13.18 1.51 4.75
N SER A 254 14.19 2.37 4.68
CA SER A 254 14.00 3.82 4.60
C SER A 254 13.33 4.22 3.28
N TYR A 255 12.51 5.26 3.32
CA TYR A 255 11.89 5.82 2.14
C TYR A 255 11.64 7.32 2.28
N LEU A 256 11.71 8.02 1.15
CA LEU A 256 11.39 9.43 1.03
C LEU A 256 10.06 9.59 0.31
N GLY A 257 9.07 10.12 1.01
CA GLY A 257 7.80 10.53 0.41
C GLY A 257 7.80 12.01 0.09
N VAL A 258 7.42 12.36 -1.14
CA VAL A 258 7.26 13.74 -1.61
C VAL A 258 5.84 13.97 -2.14
N GLY A 259 5.39 15.23 -2.10
CA GLY A 259 4.00 15.61 -2.38
C GLY A 259 3.18 15.81 -1.09
N PRO A 260 2.00 16.43 -1.20
CA PRO A 260 1.15 16.68 -0.04
C PRO A 260 0.71 15.37 0.60
N SER A 261 0.60 15.33 1.94
CA SER A 261 0.33 14.14 2.75
C SER A 261 1.36 13.00 2.67
N ALA A 262 2.42 13.11 1.86
CA ALA A 262 3.38 12.03 1.70
C ALA A 262 4.16 11.78 3.00
N HIS A 263 4.26 10.51 3.38
CA HIS A 263 5.04 10.06 4.54
C HIS A 263 6.46 9.69 4.14
N SER A 264 7.42 9.89 5.04
CA SER A 264 8.81 9.45 4.91
C SER A 264 9.24 8.73 6.19
N PHE A 265 10.20 7.84 6.08
CA PHE A 265 10.77 7.08 7.19
C PHE A 265 12.27 6.84 6.99
N ASN A 266 13.07 7.07 8.03
CA ASN A 266 14.51 6.83 7.98
C ASN A 266 15.02 5.98 9.16
N LYS A 267 14.17 5.09 9.70
CA LYS A 267 14.41 4.21 10.87
C LYS A 267 14.43 4.91 12.23
N ASN A 268 14.80 6.19 12.28
CA ASN A 268 14.87 6.95 13.53
C ASN A 268 13.74 7.94 13.68
N GLN A 269 13.18 8.39 12.56
CA GLN A 269 12.02 9.27 12.54
C GLN A 269 11.08 8.88 11.41
N ARG A 270 9.82 9.24 11.60
CA ARG A 270 8.82 9.36 10.54
C ARG A 270 8.45 10.83 10.37
N SER A 271 8.09 11.21 9.16
CA SER A 271 7.63 12.58 8.88
C SER A 271 6.55 12.57 7.81
N TRP A 272 5.63 13.51 7.86
CA TRP A 272 4.55 13.61 6.88
C TRP A 272 4.35 15.05 6.43
N ASN A 273 4.23 15.24 5.11
CA ASN A 273 3.90 16.54 4.55
C ASN A 273 2.46 16.94 4.89
N VAL A 274 2.21 18.24 4.95
CA VAL A 274 0.86 18.79 5.17
C VAL A 274 -0.15 18.22 4.16
N SER A 275 -1.28 17.72 4.66
CA SER A 275 -2.42 17.25 3.85
C SER A 275 -3.27 18.42 3.34
N ASN A 276 -2.64 19.36 2.64
CA ASN A 276 -3.30 20.52 2.04
C ASN A 276 -2.53 21.05 0.83
N ASN A 277 -3.12 20.94 -0.37
CA ASN A 277 -2.47 21.30 -1.63
C ASN A 277 -2.00 22.76 -1.68
N GLN A 278 -2.80 23.71 -1.16
CA GLN A 278 -2.44 25.14 -1.22
C GLN A 278 -1.30 25.48 -0.27
N LYS A 279 -1.34 24.96 0.97
CA LYS A 279 -0.26 25.15 1.96
C LYS A 279 1.03 24.50 1.49
N TYR A 280 0.93 23.28 0.92
CA TYR A 280 2.08 22.58 0.34
C TYR A 280 2.74 23.42 -0.75
N LEU A 281 1.97 23.85 -1.76
CA LEU A 281 2.47 24.68 -2.87
C LEU A 281 3.14 25.98 -2.39
N LYS A 282 2.50 26.69 -1.46
CA LYS A 282 3.05 27.94 -0.91
C LYS A 282 4.39 27.74 -0.19
N SER A 283 4.52 26.64 0.55
CA SER A 283 5.72 26.35 1.35
C SER A 283 6.90 25.96 0.45
N ILE A 284 6.66 25.09 -0.53
CA ILE A 284 7.69 24.69 -1.50
C ILE A 284 8.16 25.87 -2.35
N GLN A 285 7.27 26.77 -2.75
CA GLN A 285 7.65 28.02 -3.44
C GLN A 285 8.63 28.87 -2.62
N GLN A 286 8.56 28.79 -1.29
CA GLN A 286 9.47 29.45 -0.34
C GLN A 286 10.69 28.60 0.01
N LYS A 287 10.87 27.43 -0.62
CA LYS A 287 11.91 26.43 -0.32
C LYS A 287 11.84 25.89 1.11
N ILE A 288 10.63 25.81 1.67
CA ILE A 288 10.35 25.28 3.01
C ILE A 288 9.63 23.94 2.85
N ILE A 289 10.13 22.90 3.52
CA ILE A 289 9.45 21.59 3.58
C ILE A 289 8.32 21.68 4.60
N PRO A 290 7.05 21.49 4.20
CA PRO A 290 5.90 21.63 5.09
C PRO A 290 5.56 20.32 5.79
N ASN A 291 6.49 19.76 6.55
CA ASN A 291 6.32 18.48 7.24
C ASN A 291 6.24 18.61 8.76
N GLU A 292 5.57 17.65 9.37
CA GLU A 292 5.71 17.30 10.79
C GLU A 292 6.68 16.12 10.91
N VAL A 293 7.41 16.06 12.02
CA VAL A 293 8.43 15.03 12.27
C VAL A 293 8.21 14.44 13.65
N GLU A 294 8.30 13.11 13.72
CA GLU A 294 8.25 12.34 14.95
C GLU A 294 9.51 11.50 15.08
N ILE A 295 10.21 11.68 16.19
CA ILE A 295 11.40 10.90 16.53
C ILE A 295 10.94 9.66 17.29
N LEU A 296 11.30 8.48 16.78
CA LEU A 296 10.86 7.21 17.30
C LEU A 296 11.71 6.80 18.50
N SER A 297 11.05 6.48 19.62
CA SER A 297 11.68 5.83 20.75
C SER A 297 12.13 4.40 20.41
N LEU A 298 12.84 3.74 21.32
CA LEU A 298 13.19 2.34 21.14
C LEU A 298 11.95 1.44 21.16
N SER A 299 10.99 1.75 22.04
CA SER A 299 9.69 1.06 22.14
C SER A 299 8.87 1.23 20.86
N ASP A 300 8.85 2.41 20.24
CA ASP A 300 8.16 2.64 18.96
C ASP A 300 8.73 1.74 17.85
N LYS A 301 10.06 1.69 17.73
CA LYS A 301 10.72 0.87 16.71
C LYS A 301 10.48 -0.63 16.93
N TYR A 302 10.48 -1.08 18.19
CA TYR A 302 10.14 -2.44 18.53
C TYR A 302 8.68 -2.75 18.15
N ASN A 303 7.73 -1.90 18.55
CA ASN A 303 6.30 -2.06 18.26
C ASN A 303 6.04 -2.09 16.74
N GLU A 304 6.70 -1.22 15.98
CA GLU A 304 6.63 -1.20 14.51
C GLU A 304 7.17 -2.50 13.90
N TYR A 305 8.28 -3.03 14.42
CA TYR A 305 8.84 -4.29 13.95
C TYR A 305 7.91 -5.49 14.26
N ILE A 306 7.28 -5.52 15.43
CA ILE A 306 6.28 -6.53 15.77
C ILE A 306 5.08 -6.44 14.82
N MET A 307 4.51 -5.26 14.65
CA MET A 307 3.36 -5.01 13.78
C MET A 307 3.65 -5.42 12.34
N THR A 308 4.72 -4.88 11.75
CA THR A 308 5.07 -5.15 10.34
C THR A 308 5.50 -6.61 10.14
N GLY A 309 6.26 -7.19 11.06
CA GLY A 309 6.73 -8.58 10.97
C GLY A 309 5.59 -9.59 10.98
N LEU A 310 4.64 -9.45 11.92
CA LEU A 310 3.50 -10.37 12.06
C LEU A 310 2.49 -10.32 10.91
N ARG A 311 2.44 -9.20 10.19
CA ARG A 311 1.64 -9.09 8.96
C ARG A 311 2.26 -9.82 7.77
N THR A 312 3.52 -10.27 7.86
CA THR A 312 4.24 -10.85 6.71
C THR A 312 4.53 -12.33 6.85
N VAL A 313 4.79 -12.98 5.71
CA VAL A 313 5.27 -14.37 5.67
C VAL A 313 6.67 -14.55 6.28
N TRP A 314 7.43 -13.46 6.47
CA TRP A 314 8.78 -13.50 7.05
C TRP A 314 8.75 -13.57 8.57
N GLY A 315 7.75 -12.98 9.22
CA GLY A 315 7.59 -13.01 10.67
C GLY A 315 8.59 -12.14 11.44
N VAL A 316 8.67 -12.39 12.74
CA VAL A 316 9.48 -11.65 13.71
C VAL A 316 10.62 -12.55 14.20
N SER A 317 11.85 -12.22 13.79
CA SER A 317 13.10 -12.83 14.27
C SER A 317 13.41 -12.45 15.72
N PHE A 318 13.76 -13.44 16.54
CA PHE A 318 14.12 -13.25 17.95
C PHE A 318 15.53 -12.69 18.07
N ASN A 319 16.47 -13.16 17.26
CA ASN A 319 17.84 -12.62 17.25
C ASN A 319 17.84 -11.14 16.87
N LYS A 320 17.07 -10.75 15.84
CA LYS A 320 16.93 -9.33 15.46
C LYS A 320 16.38 -8.47 16.60
N ILE A 321 15.52 -9.00 17.46
CA ILE A 321 15.04 -8.25 18.64
C ILE A 321 16.19 -7.96 19.59
N VAL A 322 17.03 -8.96 19.86
CA VAL A 322 18.20 -8.80 20.73
C VAL A 322 19.17 -7.79 20.14
N ASP A 323 19.47 -7.92 18.85
CA ASP A 323 20.46 -7.09 18.16
C ASP A 323 20.02 -5.62 18.07
N ASP A 324 18.73 -5.36 17.79
CA ASP A 324 18.24 -4.00 17.53
C ASP A 324 17.64 -3.30 18.77
N PHE A 325 17.07 -4.07 19.71
CA PHE A 325 16.31 -3.52 20.85
C PHE A 325 16.82 -4.01 22.22
N GLY A 326 17.46 -5.18 22.27
CA GLY A 326 18.06 -5.77 23.48
C GLY A 326 17.25 -6.88 24.13
N GLU A 327 17.88 -7.62 25.05
CA GLU A 327 17.31 -8.80 25.73
C GLU A 327 16.02 -8.50 26.51
N GLY A 328 15.84 -7.27 27.01
CA GLY A 328 14.61 -6.86 27.70
C GLY A 328 13.36 -7.00 26.82
N TYR A 329 13.43 -6.54 25.57
CA TYR A 329 12.31 -6.65 24.61
C TYR A 329 12.05 -8.09 24.18
N ARG A 330 13.11 -8.92 24.08
CA ARG A 330 12.93 -10.35 23.82
C ARG A 330 12.21 -11.04 24.97
N ASN A 331 12.58 -10.75 26.21
CA ASN A 331 11.91 -11.31 27.38
C ASN A 331 10.43 -10.89 27.44
N HIS A 332 10.12 -9.64 27.13
CA HIS A 332 8.73 -9.17 26.98
C HIS A 332 7.97 -9.96 25.91
N LEU A 333 8.55 -10.14 24.72
CA LEU A 333 7.89 -10.94 23.67
C LEU A 333 7.64 -12.39 24.13
N LEU A 334 8.62 -13.00 24.81
CA LEU A 334 8.50 -14.36 25.31
C LEU A 334 7.36 -14.52 26.32
N THR A 335 7.11 -13.53 27.18
CA THR A 335 6.02 -13.55 28.16
C THR A 335 4.66 -13.20 27.55
N SER A 336 4.63 -12.29 26.59
CA SER A 336 3.37 -11.72 26.06
C SER A 336 2.73 -12.59 24.98
N LYS A 337 3.51 -13.42 24.27
CA LYS A 337 3.03 -14.24 23.15
C LYS A 337 2.16 -15.44 23.54
N ASP A 338 2.26 -15.93 24.78
CA ASP A 338 1.72 -17.24 25.17
C ASP A 338 0.20 -17.33 25.02
N LYS A 339 -0.52 -16.24 25.29
CA LYS A 339 -1.99 -16.17 25.07
C LYS A 339 -2.33 -16.48 23.60
N SER A 340 -1.69 -15.80 22.65
CA SER A 340 -1.97 -15.95 21.23
C SER A 340 -1.47 -17.29 20.66
N ILE A 341 -0.39 -17.85 21.22
CA ILE A 341 0.05 -19.23 20.90
C ILE A 341 -1.00 -20.25 21.37
N ASN A 342 -1.49 -20.12 22.61
CA ASN A 342 -2.50 -21.04 23.17
C ASN A 342 -3.83 -21.00 22.39
N LEU A 343 -4.16 -19.85 21.78
CA LEU A 343 -5.34 -19.70 20.91
C LEU A 343 -5.10 -20.16 19.46
N ASN A 344 -3.90 -20.66 19.16
CA ASN A 344 -3.41 -21.05 17.84
C ASN A 344 -3.46 -19.91 16.81
N PHE A 345 -3.17 -18.68 17.26
CA PHE A 345 -3.04 -17.51 16.39
C PHE A 345 -1.59 -17.21 16.01
N LEU A 346 -0.65 -17.59 16.87
CA LEU A 346 0.78 -17.46 16.63
C LEU A 346 1.47 -18.81 16.72
N GLU A 347 2.56 -18.95 15.97
CA GLU A 347 3.47 -20.09 16.05
C GLU A 347 4.93 -19.61 16.07
N VAL A 348 5.82 -20.43 16.63
CA VAL A 348 7.26 -20.21 16.58
C VAL A 348 7.90 -21.32 15.76
N ILE A 349 8.64 -20.91 14.73
CA ILE A 349 9.38 -21.84 13.87
C ILE A 349 10.88 -21.60 14.01
N ALA A 350 11.68 -22.66 13.88
CA ALA A 350 13.14 -22.56 13.83
C ALA A 350 13.59 -22.40 12.38
N VAL A 351 14.40 -21.38 12.09
CA VAL A 351 14.94 -21.10 10.75
C VAL A 351 16.40 -20.70 10.90
N ASP A 352 17.32 -21.46 10.30
CA ASP A 352 18.76 -21.14 10.22
C ASP A 352 19.42 -20.71 11.55
N GLY A 353 19.04 -21.36 12.66
CA GLY A 353 19.59 -21.07 14.00
C GLY A 353 18.92 -19.91 14.73
N ASP A 354 17.81 -19.38 14.21
CA ASP A 354 16.95 -18.39 14.85
C ASP A 354 15.55 -18.96 15.12
N PHE A 355 14.80 -18.28 15.99
CA PHE A 355 13.38 -18.51 16.20
C PHE A 355 12.58 -17.35 15.61
N ILE A 356 11.61 -17.70 14.76
CA ILE A 356 10.74 -16.75 14.09
C ILE A 356 9.33 -16.92 14.60
N LEU A 357 8.73 -15.85 15.14
CA LEU A 357 7.31 -15.80 15.47
C LEU A 357 6.50 -15.40 14.23
N LYS A 358 5.47 -16.17 13.92
CA LYS A 358 4.58 -15.96 12.77
C LYS A 358 3.13 -16.06 13.17
N THR A 359 2.28 -15.40 12.38
CA THR A 359 0.84 -15.64 12.41
C THR A 359 0.51 -16.98 11.74
N THR A 360 -0.31 -17.79 12.38
CA THR A 360 -0.89 -18.99 11.77
C THR A 360 -1.97 -18.57 10.76
N GLU A 361 -2.48 -19.51 9.96
CA GLU A 361 -3.62 -19.22 9.05
C GLU A 361 -4.81 -18.59 9.79
N LYS A 362 -5.12 -19.10 11.00
CA LYS A 362 -6.18 -18.58 11.86
C LYS A 362 -5.87 -17.18 12.42
N GLY A 363 -4.60 -16.87 12.64
CA GLY A 363 -4.16 -15.59 13.21
C GLY A 363 -4.08 -14.44 12.21
N LYS A 364 -3.93 -14.73 10.92
CA LYS A 364 -3.68 -13.70 9.88
C LYS A 364 -4.74 -12.61 9.81
N PHE A 365 -6.02 -12.96 9.91
CA PHE A 365 -7.10 -11.97 9.87
C PHE A 365 -7.07 -11.01 11.08
N PHE A 366 -6.48 -11.45 12.20
CA PHE A 366 -6.43 -10.72 13.47
C PHE A 366 -5.04 -10.13 13.77
N ALA A 367 -4.13 -10.09 12.80
CA ALA A 367 -2.72 -9.82 13.06
C ALA A 367 -2.47 -8.47 13.75
N ASP A 368 -3.21 -7.42 13.39
CA ASP A 368 -3.03 -6.09 14.00
C ASP A 368 -3.42 -6.08 15.48
N GLY A 369 -4.56 -6.71 15.81
CA GLY A 369 -4.99 -6.90 17.18
C GLY A 369 -3.98 -7.72 17.98
N ILE A 370 -3.51 -8.84 17.41
CA ILE A 370 -2.48 -9.68 18.03
C ILE A 370 -1.18 -8.90 18.25
N ALA A 371 -0.73 -8.12 17.25
CA ALA A 371 0.48 -7.32 17.37
C ALA A 371 0.37 -6.30 18.50
N SER A 372 -0.79 -5.62 18.64
CA SER A 372 -1.01 -4.65 19.71
C SER A 372 -0.88 -5.25 21.13
N GLU A 373 -1.25 -6.52 21.31
CA GLU A 373 -1.11 -7.23 22.59
C GLU A 373 0.36 -7.50 22.96
N LEU A 374 1.27 -7.42 21.99
CA LEU A 374 2.70 -7.66 22.16
C LEU A 374 3.52 -6.38 22.28
N PHE A 375 2.87 -5.21 22.17
CA PHE A 375 3.55 -3.92 22.25
C PHE A 375 4.10 -3.67 23.65
N VAL A 376 5.18 -2.89 23.68
CA VAL A 376 5.69 -2.25 24.90
C VAL A 376 5.09 -0.85 24.91
N ILE A 377 4.29 -0.57 25.93
CA ILE A 377 3.73 0.75 26.17
C ILE A 377 4.55 1.34 27.31
N ASP A 378 5.26 2.42 27.04
CA ASP A 378 5.98 3.13 28.09
C ASP A 378 4.93 3.66 29.09
N GLU A 379 5.06 3.30 30.38
CA GLU A 379 4.25 3.89 31.43
C GLU A 379 4.62 5.37 31.53
N ASN A 380 3.70 6.25 31.11
CA ASN A 380 3.81 7.70 31.35
C ASN A 380 3.58 8.05 32.82
#